data_AF-A0A0P8WCP3-F1
#
_entry.id   AF-A0A0P8WCP3-F1
#
_cell.length_a   1.000
_cell.length_b   1.000
_cell.length_c   1.000
_cell.angle_alpha   90.00
_cell.angle_beta   90.00
_cell.angle_gamma   90.00
#
_symmetry.space_group_name_H-M   'P 1'
#
loop_
_entity.id
_entity.type
_entity.pdbx_description
1 polymer ?
#
loop_
_entity_poly.entity_id
_entity_poly.type
_entity_poly.pdbx_seq_one_letter_code
_entity_poly.pdbx_strand_id
1 'polypeptide(L)'
;MRKSLIVTILLLVLAAGSLYYAHDLVDERKDKATIEETVLYGDKSVADGITADIRTHCDYRLFWDTRYTVGENPEISTDFTFSQTKIYTSRTISYHGIYFDSTFGDYGLSTTGSIDMADQSALAKDVASRTEPGEERTERVYIKDYFDFYPIIVNFDTPFIGFAVNEETLAIFADYFRIPVHPEHRVEISIEKDSAGKIFSIGTSTIKDGSVDLKAEGVVTDDSCFFTLSFRTEDGKLLDTSHIPGGYGIYYFPLHNEDGNDGILTADELQMVFRIDSERAEVVSLQTNAQKNRLLLVTIENGAYMLTVIDAETMKQLQKLEILKAVEGSVFRNLYIYDDFIVPAVNDGRFALLAPDGSGNYEVRFTAQFNEYEELGYIFSNEVSMDYNGEELAVSAFQDGWNASRKNNSFYLAIYDRTGLTYVGNYEHSLDKSFADNVPACIPVNKDPLIVTWSD
;
A
#
# COMPACT_ATOMS: atom_id res chain seq x y z
N MET A 1 -31.42 42.99 -34.55
CA MET A 1 -31.58 41.58 -34.96
C MET A 1 -30.54 41.12 -36.00
N ARG A 2 -30.38 41.77 -37.17
CA ARG A 2 -29.41 41.36 -38.21
C ARG A 2 -27.94 41.21 -37.75
N LYS A 3 -27.42 42.16 -36.96
CA LYS A 3 -26.01 42.13 -36.47
C LYS A 3 -25.75 41.01 -35.47
N SER A 4 -26.73 40.73 -34.59
CA SER A 4 -26.64 39.63 -33.62
C SER A 4 -26.68 38.26 -34.32
N LEU A 5 -27.51 38.09 -35.36
CA LEU A 5 -27.53 36.87 -36.17
C LEU A 5 -26.16 36.60 -36.84
N ILE A 6 -25.51 37.64 -37.38
CA ILE A 6 -24.18 37.52 -38.02
C ILE A 6 -23.13 37.07 -36.99
N VAL A 7 -23.12 37.66 -35.79
CA VAL A 7 -22.20 37.27 -34.72
C VAL A 7 -22.45 35.84 -34.25
N THR A 8 -23.71 35.43 -34.09
CA THR A 8 -24.05 34.04 -33.71
C THR A 8 -23.60 33.04 -34.76
N ILE A 9 -23.80 33.33 -36.05
CA ILE A 9 -23.33 32.46 -37.14
C ILE A 9 -21.80 32.37 -37.14
N LEU A 10 -21.09 33.49 -36.96
CA LEU A 10 -19.63 33.49 -36.89
C LEU A 10 -19.11 32.65 -35.72
N LEU A 11 -19.73 32.77 -34.54
CA LEU A 11 -19.38 31.94 -33.38
C LEU A 11 -19.67 30.45 -33.62
N LEU A 12 -20.76 30.12 -34.32
CA LEU A 12 -21.12 28.74 -34.61
C LEU A 12 -20.18 28.12 -35.65
N VAL A 13 -19.75 28.88 -36.66
CA VAL A 13 -18.70 28.46 -37.61
C VAL A 13 -17.36 28.30 -36.90
N LEU A 14 -17.00 29.23 -35.98
CA LEU A 14 -15.76 29.13 -35.22
C LEU A 14 -15.77 27.91 -34.29
N ALA A 15 -16.91 27.63 -33.64
CA ALA A 15 -17.10 26.46 -32.79
C ALA A 15 -17.07 25.16 -33.60
N ALA A 16 -17.75 25.11 -34.74
CA ALA A 16 -17.71 23.94 -35.62
C ALA A 16 -16.30 23.70 -36.19
N GLY A 17 -15.59 24.77 -36.56
CA GLY A 17 -14.21 24.71 -37.03
C GLY A 17 -13.23 24.27 -35.93
N SER A 18 -13.39 24.74 -34.70
CA SER A 18 -12.55 24.31 -33.57
C SER A 18 -12.83 22.86 -33.15
N LEU A 19 -14.10 22.42 -33.19
CA LEU A 19 -14.49 21.03 -32.98
C LEU A 19 -13.91 20.12 -34.06
N TYR A 20 -13.99 20.52 -35.33
CA TYR A 20 -13.40 19.77 -36.44
C TYR A 20 -11.88 19.67 -36.30
N TYR A 21 -11.20 20.78 -35.99
CA TYR A 21 -9.76 20.78 -35.77
C TYR A 21 -9.33 19.93 -34.57
N ALA A 22 -10.06 20.00 -33.45
CA ALA A 22 -9.80 19.16 -32.29
C ALA A 22 -10.04 17.67 -32.59
N HIS A 23 -11.06 17.36 -33.39
CA HIS A 23 -11.34 15.99 -33.85
C HIS A 23 -10.20 15.47 -34.73
N ASP A 24 -9.78 16.23 -35.74
CA ASP A 24 -8.70 15.88 -36.66
C ASP A 24 -7.36 15.68 -35.93
N LEU A 25 -7.04 16.56 -34.97
CA LEU A 25 -5.83 16.44 -34.15
C LEU A 25 -5.82 15.19 -33.26
N VAL A 26 -6.98 14.81 -32.71
CA VAL A 26 -7.11 13.58 -31.91
C VAL A 26 -7.05 12.35 -32.82
N ASP A 27 -7.72 12.39 -33.98
CA ASP A 27 -7.76 11.29 -34.94
C ASP A 27 -6.37 11.04 -35.56
N GLU A 28 -5.60 12.09 -35.84
CA GLU A 28 -4.22 11.95 -36.34
C GLU A 28 -3.26 11.36 -35.27
N ARG A 29 -3.52 11.63 -33.98
CA ARG A 29 -2.73 11.10 -32.85
C ARG A 29 -3.21 9.74 -32.36
N LYS A 30 -4.38 9.30 -32.82
CA LYS A 30 -5.03 8.06 -32.42
C LYS A 30 -4.16 6.83 -32.66
N ASP A 31 -3.53 6.76 -33.84
CA ASP A 31 -2.80 5.59 -34.33
C ASP A 31 -1.26 5.74 -34.27
N LYS A 32 -0.75 6.70 -33.48
CA LYS A 32 0.68 7.09 -33.47
C LYS A 32 1.37 6.99 -32.11
N ALA A 33 0.84 6.20 -31.16
CA ALA A 33 1.65 5.88 -29.98
C ALA A 33 2.90 5.12 -30.45
N THR A 34 4.07 5.63 -30.09
CA THR A 34 5.36 5.04 -30.43
C THR A 34 6.15 4.85 -29.15
N ILE A 35 6.99 3.82 -29.14
CA ILE A 35 7.88 3.54 -28.03
C ILE A 35 9.30 3.51 -28.60
N GLU A 36 10.16 4.39 -28.10
CA GLU A 36 11.58 4.41 -28.42
C GLU A 36 12.33 3.57 -27.38
N GLU A 37 12.94 2.48 -27.83
CA GLU A 37 13.72 1.59 -26.98
C GLU A 37 15.19 1.98 -27.00
N THR A 38 15.80 2.07 -25.81
CA THR A 38 17.25 2.17 -25.62
C THR A 38 17.71 1.04 -24.72
N VAL A 39 18.65 0.22 -25.20
CA VAL A 39 19.32 -0.79 -24.36
C VAL A 39 20.35 -0.09 -23.48
N LEU A 40 20.19 -0.22 -22.17
CA LEU A 40 21.06 0.40 -21.17
C LEU A 40 22.10 -0.59 -20.64
N TYR A 41 21.74 -1.86 -20.52
CA TYR A 41 22.62 -2.90 -20.01
C TYR A 41 22.27 -4.27 -20.61
N GLY A 42 23.28 -5.12 -20.79
CA GLY A 42 23.09 -6.53 -21.12
C GLY A 42 22.79 -6.83 -22.59
N ASP A 43 22.31 -8.04 -22.84
CA ASP A 43 21.92 -8.52 -24.17
C ASP A 43 20.40 -8.46 -24.32
N LYS A 44 19.92 -7.76 -25.35
CA LYS A 44 18.48 -7.67 -25.66
C LYS A 44 17.85 -9.02 -25.97
N SER A 45 18.62 -9.99 -26.48
CA SER A 45 18.07 -11.28 -26.91
C SER A 45 17.36 -12.04 -25.78
N VAL A 46 17.73 -11.81 -24.52
CA VAL A 46 17.08 -12.44 -23.35
C VAL A 46 15.68 -11.87 -23.09
N ALA A 47 15.35 -10.70 -23.64
CA ALA A 47 14.04 -10.10 -23.54
C ALA A 47 13.16 -10.35 -24.78
N ASP A 48 13.66 -11.10 -25.78
CA ASP A 48 12.93 -11.37 -27.02
C ASP A 48 11.58 -12.05 -26.75
N GLY A 49 10.52 -11.54 -27.36
CA GLY A 49 9.16 -12.04 -27.17
C GLY A 49 8.46 -11.57 -25.90
N ILE A 50 9.11 -10.82 -25.00
CA ILE A 50 8.39 -10.22 -23.87
C ILE A 50 7.43 -9.16 -24.42
N THR A 51 6.18 -9.18 -23.94
CA THR A 51 5.21 -8.13 -24.21
C THR A 51 5.04 -7.21 -23.01
N ALA A 52 4.94 -5.92 -23.26
CA ALA A 52 4.55 -4.90 -22.30
C ALA A 52 3.22 -4.28 -22.75
N ASP A 53 2.17 -4.51 -21.96
CA ASP A 53 0.84 -3.92 -22.13
C ASP A 53 0.73 -2.66 -21.25
N ILE A 54 0.66 -1.50 -21.89
CA ILE A 54 0.60 -0.19 -21.25
C ILE A 54 -0.79 0.43 -21.48
N ARG A 55 -1.48 0.76 -20.38
CA ARG A 55 -2.82 1.36 -20.41
C ARG A 55 -2.76 2.80 -19.94
N THR A 56 -3.07 3.71 -20.85
CA THR A 56 -2.94 5.17 -20.66
C THR A 56 -4.29 5.86 -20.79
N HIS A 57 -4.52 6.91 -20.01
CA HIS A 57 -5.64 7.82 -20.25
C HIS A 57 -5.23 9.30 -20.27
N CYS A 58 -5.97 10.13 -21.03
CA CYS A 58 -5.95 11.57 -20.86
C CYS A 58 -7.34 12.05 -20.39
N ASP A 59 -7.37 12.74 -19.25
CA ASP A 59 -8.59 13.26 -18.59
C ASP A 59 -9.73 12.22 -18.42
N TYR A 60 -9.40 10.94 -18.23
CA TYR A 60 -10.38 9.86 -18.06
C TYR A 60 -11.38 9.71 -19.22
N ARG A 61 -11.03 10.19 -20.43
CA ARG A 61 -11.92 10.21 -21.60
C ARG A 61 -11.29 9.60 -22.84
N LEU A 62 -9.99 9.79 -23.01
CA LEU A 62 -9.22 9.26 -24.13
C LEU A 62 -8.34 8.15 -23.57
N PHE A 63 -8.36 6.97 -24.17
CA PHE A 63 -7.66 5.78 -23.69
C PHE A 63 -6.82 5.18 -24.82
N TRP A 64 -5.60 4.77 -24.48
CA TRP A 64 -4.70 4.02 -25.35
C TRP A 64 -4.28 2.76 -24.59
N ASP A 65 -4.59 1.61 -25.17
CA ASP A 65 -4.07 0.32 -24.75
C ASP A 65 -2.96 -0.07 -25.75
N THR A 66 -1.71 0.17 -25.36
CA THR A 66 -0.52 -0.04 -26.19
C THR A 66 0.13 -1.36 -25.81
N ARG A 67 0.32 -2.26 -26.77
CA ARG A 67 1.16 -3.46 -26.63
C ARG A 67 2.48 -3.25 -27.35
N TYR A 68 3.58 -3.46 -26.64
CA TYR A 68 4.93 -3.48 -27.20
C TYR A 68 5.52 -4.88 -27.04
N THR A 69 5.98 -5.49 -28.13
CA THR A 69 6.70 -6.78 -28.11
C THR A 69 8.16 -6.54 -28.39
N VAL A 70 9.00 -6.92 -27.43
CA VAL A 70 10.45 -6.80 -27.54
C VAL A 70 10.97 -7.81 -28.56
N GLY A 71 11.88 -7.36 -29.42
CA GLY A 71 12.64 -8.25 -30.31
C GLY A 71 13.55 -7.50 -31.27
N GLU A 72 14.22 -8.24 -32.17
CA GLU A 72 15.10 -7.63 -33.20
C GLU A 72 14.35 -6.59 -34.03
N ASN A 73 13.11 -6.92 -34.40
CA ASN A 73 12.16 -5.99 -35.01
C ASN A 73 10.96 -5.86 -34.06
N PRO A 74 10.95 -4.87 -33.15
CA PRO A 74 9.90 -4.76 -32.16
C PRO A 74 8.55 -4.48 -32.82
N GLU A 75 7.50 -5.12 -32.29
CA GLU A 75 6.13 -4.92 -32.76
C GLU A 75 5.38 -4.01 -31.77
N ILE A 76 4.66 -3.03 -32.30
CA ILE A 76 3.80 -2.15 -31.51
C ILE A 76 2.39 -2.16 -32.08
N SER A 77 1.42 -2.32 -31.19
CA SER A 77 0.00 -2.22 -31.50
C SER A 77 -0.67 -1.30 -30.49
N THR A 78 -1.66 -0.53 -30.91
CA THR A 78 -2.35 0.39 -30.02
C THR A 78 -3.82 0.48 -30.36
N ASP A 79 -4.65 0.19 -29.36
CA ASP A 79 -6.10 0.35 -29.45
C ASP A 79 -6.51 1.65 -28.75
N PHE A 80 -7.18 2.53 -29.50
CA PHE A 80 -7.68 3.79 -28.96
C PHE A 80 -9.19 3.76 -28.73
N THR A 81 -9.59 4.21 -27.54
CA THR A 81 -10.99 4.37 -27.17
C THR A 81 -11.30 5.79 -26.67
N PHE A 82 -12.40 6.37 -27.15
CA PHE A 82 -12.94 7.64 -26.67
C PHE A 82 -14.27 7.44 -25.92
N SER A 83 -14.40 8.10 -24.78
CA SER A 83 -15.63 8.19 -23.99
C SER A 83 -16.11 9.64 -23.85
N GLN A 84 -17.42 9.83 -24.06
CA GLN A 84 -18.08 11.13 -23.87
C GLN A 84 -18.17 11.53 -22.39
N THR A 85 -18.16 10.54 -21.49
CA THR A 85 -18.16 10.72 -20.03
C THR A 85 -16.81 10.28 -19.45
N LYS A 86 -16.47 10.81 -18.27
CA LYS A 86 -15.26 10.37 -17.57
C LYS A 86 -15.44 8.93 -17.08
N ILE A 87 -14.53 8.04 -17.47
CA ILE A 87 -14.44 6.66 -17.00
C ILE A 87 -13.28 6.59 -16.03
N TYR A 88 -13.58 6.34 -14.77
CA TYR A 88 -12.56 6.11 -13.75
C TYR A 88 -12.31 4.60 -13.66
N THR A 89 -11.06 4.18 -13.87
CA THR A 89 -10.64 2.86 -13.41
C THR A 89 -10.48 2.94 -11.89
N SER A 90 -11.11 2.03 -11.16
CA SER A 90 -10.89 1.92 -9.72
C SER A 90 -9.45 1.47 -9.49
N ARG A 91 -8.74 2.10 -8.56
CA ARG A 91 -7.43 1.59 -8.14
C ARG A 91 -7.62 0.16 -7.60
N THR A 92 -6.64 -0.72 -7.82
CA THR A 92 -6.59 -1.97 -7.03
C THR A 92 -6.39 -1.55 -5.57
N ILE A 93 -7.45 -1.62 -4.78
CA ILE A 93 -7.38 -1.34 -3.35
C ILE A 93 -6.91 -2.63 -2.70
N SER A 94 -5.71 -2.60 -2.12
CA SER A 94 -5.29 -3.62 -1.18
C SER A 94 -5.85 -3.24 0.18
N TYR A 95 -6.50 -4.18 0.83
CA TYR A 95 -7.15 -3.99 2.11
C TYR A 95 -6.23 -4.55 3.19
N HIS A 96 -5.80 -3.69 4.11
CA HIS A 96 -4.92 -4.10 5.22
C HIS A 96 -5.67 -4.86 6.32
N GLY A 97 -7.00 -4.99 6.19
CA GLY A 97 -7.88 -5.72 7.09
C GLY A 97 -8.15 -4.95 8.36
N ILE A 98 -7.14 -4.77 9.19
CA ILE A 98 -7.25 -4.08 10.46
C ILE A 98 -6.11 -3.07 10.63
N TYR A 99 -6.45 -1.90 11.13
CA TYR A 99 -5.47 -0.94 11.61
C TYR A 99 -5.94 -0.38 12.95
N PHE A 100 -4.98 0.01 13.77
CA PHE A 100 -5.24 0.52 15.10
C PHE A 100 -5.14 2.03 15.07
N ASP A 101 -6.09 2.70 15.72
CA ASP A 101 -5.99 4.13 15.87
C ASP A 101 -4.86 4.45 16.86
N SER A 102 -3.95 5.34 16.48
CA SER A 102 -2.85 5.75 17.33
C SER A 102 -3.39 6.74 18.37
N THR A 103 -3.99 6.19 19.43
CA THR A 103 -4.64 6.96 20.50
C THR A 103 -3.67 7.94 21.19
N PHE A 104 -2.36 7.70 21.08
CA PHE A 104 -1.29 8.50 21.67
C PHE A 104 -0.30 9.06 20.65
N GLY A 105 -0.65 9.01 19.36
CA GLY A 105 0.15 9.61 18.30
C GLY A 105 0.02 11.12 18.23
N ASP A 106 0.77 11.71 17.30
CA ASP A 106 0.70 13.15 17.04
C ASP A 106 -0.69 13.53 16.51
N TYR A 107 -1.40 14.36 17.25
CA TYR A 107 -2.76 14.80 16.96
C TYR A 107 -2.94 16.27 17.34
N GLY A 108 -3.70 17.01 16.53
CA GLY A 108 -4.01 18.41 16.81
C GLY A 108 -5.38 18.80 16.27
N LEU A 109 -6.18 19.45 17.11
CA LEU A 109 -7.49 19.98 16.79
C LEU A 109 -7.58 21.44 17.23
N SER A 110 -7.95 22.33 16.30
CA SER A 110 -8.20 23.74 16.60
C SER A 110 -9.47 24.22 15.89
N THR A 111 -10.24 25.08 16.55
CA THR A 111 -11.51 25.60 16.04
C THR A 111 -11.74 27.04 16.48
N THR A 112 -12.57 27.78 15.74
CA THR A 112 -13.12 29.07 16.21
C THR A 112 -14.27 28.88 17.19
N GLY A 113 -14.81 27.65 17.24
CA GLY A 113 -15.89 27.19 18.12
C GLY A 113 -15.39 26.67 19.47
N SER A 114 -16.19 25.83 20.13
CA SER A 114 -15.73 25.07 21.31
C SER A 114 -15.44 23.68 20.84
N ILE A 115 -14.37 23.11 21.35
CA ILE A 115 -14.19 21.68 21.29
C ILE A 115 -15.10 21.07 22.37
N ASP A 116 -15.87 20.06 21.98
CA ASP A 116 -16.60 19.24 22.93
C ASP A 116 -15.62 18.24 23.55
N MET A 117 -15.56 18.22 24.88
CA MET A 117 -14.66 17.35 25.61
C MET A 117 -15.25 15.95 25.80
N ALA A 118 -16.52 15.68 25.49
CA ALA A 118 -17.14 14.37 25.70
C ALA A 118 -16.34 13.22 25.04
N ASP A 119 -15.91 13.43 23.81
CA ASP A 119 -15.21 12.42 22.99
C ASP A 119 -13.68 12.47 23.12
N GLN A 120 -13.15 13.32 23.99
CA GLN A 120 -11.70 13.50 24.14
C GLN A 120 -11.10 12.51 25.14
N SER A 121 -9.79 12.26 25.02
CA SER A 121 -9.06 11.34 25.89
C SER A 121 -9.10 11.77 27.36
N ALA A 122 -8.97 10.81 28.28
CA ALA A 122 -8.90 11.09 29.71
C ALA A 122 -7.73 12.04 30.07
N LEU A 123 -6.63 11.95 29.33
CA LEU A 123 -5.45 12.80 29.47
C LEU A 123 -5.78 14.26 29.11
N ALA A 124 -6.42 14.47 27.95
CA ALA A 124 -6.83 15.81 27.51
C ALA A 124 -7.84 16.43 28.47
N LYS A 125 -8.81 15.65 28.97
CA LYS A 125 -9.79 16.08 29.98
C LYS A 125 -9.11 16.50 31.28
N ASP A 126 -8.13 15.73 31.74
CA ASP A 126 -7.43 15.99 32.99
C ASP A 126 -6.56 17.26 32.92
N VAL A 127 -5.76 17.42 31.85
CA VAL A 127 -4.98 18.66 31.64
C VAL A 127 -5.90 19.86 31.47
N ALA A 128 -6.97 19.72 30.67
CA ALA A 128 -7.95 20.79 30.48
C ALA A 128 -8.65 21.20 31.79
N SER A 129 -8.86 20.27 32.73
CA SER A 129 -9.47 20.59 34.03
C SER A 129 -8.60 21.54 34.87
N ARG A 130 -7.29 21.53 34.65
CA ARG A 130 -6.34 22.38 35.35
C ARG A 130 -6.05 23.69 34.61
N THR A 131 -6.24 23.77 33.30
CA THR A 131 -5.99 24.98 32.50
C THR A 131 -6.99 26.10 32.84
N GLU A 132 -6.51 27.30 33.14
CA GLU A 132 -7.36 28.44 33.48
C GLU A 132 -7.94 29.14 32.22
N PRO A 133 -9.02 29.93 32.33
CA PRO A 133 -9.51 30.76 31.24
C PRO A 133 -8.44 31.74 30.71
N GLY A 134 -8.28 31.78 29.39
CA GLY A 134 -7.28 32.62 28.72
C GLY A 134 -5.85 32.08 28.76
N GLU A 135 -5.65 30.84 29.23
CA GLU A 135 -4.36 30.19 29.33
C GLU A 135 -4.16 29.16 28.20
N GLU A 136 -2.91 29.07 27.74
CA GLU A 136 -2.37 27.92 27.03
C GLU A 136 -1.55 27.09 28.03
N ARG A 137 -1.83 25.79 28.09
CA ARG A 137 -1.09 24.88 28.95
C ARG A 137 -0.62 23.67 28.19
N THR A 138 0.65 23.33 28.41
CA THR A 138 1.26 22.11 27.91
C THR A 138 1.83 21.30 29.08
N GLU A 139 1.39 20.04 29.21
CA GLU A 139 1.81 19.13 30.28
C GLU A 139 2.36 17.82 29.69
N ARG A 140 3.42 17.29 30.31
CA ARG A 140 3.91 15.93 30.03
C ARG A 140 3.25 14.96 30.99
N VAL A 141 2.58 13.96 30.45
CA VAL A 141 1.79 13.00 31.21
C VAL A 141 2.25 11.58 30.91
N TYR A 142 2.34 10.74 31.93
CA TYR A 142 2.60 9.31 31.73
C TYR A 142 1.29 8.59 31.44
N ILE A 143 1.30 7.72 30.43
CA ILE A 143 0.10 6.94 30.09
C ILE A 143 -0.30 6.02 31.26
N LYS A 144 0.67 5.48 31.99
CA LYS A 144 0.45 4.57 33.13
C LYS A 144 -0.32 5.20 34.29
N ASP A 145 -0.35 6.53 34.37
CA ASP A 145 -1.05 7.22 35.45
C ASP A 145 -2.58 7.24 35.21
N TYR A 146 -3.01 6.88 34.01
CA TYR A 146 -4.42 6.84 33.58
C TYR A 146 -4.90 5.43 33.24
N PHE A 147 -4.00 4.56 32.78
CA PHE A 147 -4.34 3.24 32.28
C PHE A 147 -3.36 2.17 32.76
N ASP A 148 -3.88 1.04 33.24
CA ASP A 148 -3.08 -0.16 33.50
C ASP A 148 -2.70 -0.89 32.20
N PHE A 149 -3.60 -0.86 31.21
CA PHE A 149 -3.47 -1.48 29.89
C PHE A 149 -3.79 -0.45 28.80
N TYR A 150 -3.10 -0.50 27.66
CA TYR A 150 -3.35 0.43 26.56
C TYR A 150 -4.83 0.37 26.10
N PRO A 151 -5.53 1.50 25.93
CA PRO A 151 -6.84 1.53 25.29
C PRO A 151 -6.69 1.19 23.82
N ILE A 152 -7.14 0.00 23.44
CA ILE A 152 -7.03 -0.51 22.08
C ILE A 152 -8.26 -0.06 21.28
N ILE A 153 -8.02 0.71 20.22
CA ILE A 153 -9.06 1.14 19.27
C ILE A 153 -8.71 0.57 17.90
N VAL A 154 -9.67 -0.11 17.28
CA VAL A 154 -9.51 -0.76 15.98
C VAL A 154 -10.43 -0.16 14.94
N ASN A 155 -9.92 -0.13 13.72
CA ASN A 155 -10.68 0.15 12.52
C ASN A 155 -10.37 -0.94 11.50
N PHE A 156 -11.27 -1.10 10.54
CA PHE A 156 -11.14 -2.10 9.50
C PHE A 156 -11.03 -1.42 8.14
N ASP A 157 -10.03 -1.86 7.38
CA ASP A 157 -9.88 -1.53 5.97
C ASP A 157 -10.27 -2.78 5.18
N THR A 158 -11.50 -2.81 4.66
CA THR A 158 -12.11 -3.99 4.03
C THR A 158 -12.77 -3.65 2.70
N PRO A 159 -12.92 -4.62 1.77
CA PRO A 159 -13.59 -4.41 0.49
C PRO A 159 -15.07 -4.04 0.59
N PHE A 160 -15.63 -4.17 1.78
CA PHE A 160 -17.03 -3.89 2.02
C PHE A 160 -17.16 -2.43 2.50
N ILE A 161 -17.65 -1.55 1.61
CA ILE A 161 -17.82 -0.12 1.92
C ILE A 161 -18.93 0.04 2.97
N GLY A 162 -18.63 0.73 4.07
CA GLY A 162 -19.66 1.22 5.02
C GLY A 162 -19.79 0.44 6.32
N PHE A 163 -18.82 -0.40 6.69
CA PHE A 163 -18.83 -1.08 7.98
C PHE A 163 -18.36 -0.14 9.08
N ALA A 164 -19.25 0.18 10.01
CA ALA A 164 -18.88 0.79 11.28
C ALA A 164 -18.56 -0.33 12.27
N VAL A 165 -17.50 -0.14 13.06
CA VAL A 165 -17.27 -0.97 14.25
C VAL A 165 -18.20 -0.44 15.34
N ASN A 166 -19.09 -1.28 15.85
CA ASN A 166 -19.96 -0.88 16.96
C ASN A 166 -19.16 -0.86 18.29
N GLU A 167 -19.71 -0.20 19.31
CA GLU A 167 -19.06 -0.09 20.62
C GLU A 167 -18.83 -1.45 21.29
N GLU A 168 -19.71 -2.43 21.04
CA GLU A 168 -19.58 -3.79 21.57
C GLU A 168 -18.34 -4.51 21.03
N THR A 169 -18.10 -4.44 19.72
CA THR A 169 -16.91 -4.99 19.08
C THR A 169 -15.65 -4.28 19.57
N LEU A 170 -15.66 -2.95 19.69
CA LEU A 170 -14.53 -2.21 20.27
C LEU A 170 -14.22 -2.67 21.71
N ALA A 171 -15.26 -2.89 22.53
CA ALA A 171 -15.08 -3.40 23.89
C ALA A 171 -14.48 -4.80 23.91
N ILE A 172 -14.88 -5.68 22.99
CA ILE A 172 -14.32 -7.04 22.88
C ILE A 172 -12.84 -7.00 22.50
N PHE A 173 -12.45 -6.14 21.55
CA PHE A 173 -11.03 -5.96 21.20
C PHE A 173 -10.22 -5.42 22.39
N ALA A 174 -10.74 -4.43 23.11
CA ALA A 174 -10.09 -3.88 24.30
C ALA A 174 -9.95 -4.90 25.43
N ASP A 175 -10.95 -5.76 25.63
CA ASP A 175 -10.94 -6.81 26.64
C ASP A 175 -10.03 -7.98 26.26
N TYR A 176 -9.91 -8.29 24.97
CA TYR A 176 -9.06 -9.37 24.46
C TYR A 176 -7.57 -8.96 24.44
N PHE A 177 -7.27 -7.77 23.93
CA PHE A 177 -5.90 -7.28 23.75
C PHE A 177 -5.43 -6.43 24.93
N ARG A 178 -5.30 -7.08 26.09
CA ARG A 178 -4.79 -6.44 27.30
C ARG A 178 -3.28 -6.35 27.28
N ILE A 179 -2.73 -5.21 26.92
CA ILE A 179 -1.28 -4.98 26.86
C ILE A 179 -0.88 -3.97 27.93
N PRO A 180 -0.05 -4.36 28.92
CA PRO A 180 0.37 -3.46 29.99
C PRO A 180 1.02 -2.20 29.46
N VAL A 181 0.69 -1.05 30.04
CA VAL A 181 1.28 0.22 29.64
C VAL A 181 2.76 0.25 29.98
N HIS A 182 3.61 0.61 29.01
CA HIS A 182 5.04 0.76 29.25
C HIS A 182 5.28 1.90 30.26
N PRO A 183 6.04 1.66 31.34
CA PRO A 183 6.08 2.57 32.49
C PRO A 183 6.69 3.95 32.16
N GLU A 184 7.47 4.03 31.09
CA GLU A 184 8.13 5.28 30.66
C GLU A 184 7.39 5.99 29.52
N HIS A 185 6.33 5.39 28.98
CA HIS A 185 5.57 5.98 27.88
C HIS A 185 4.85 7.25 28.34
N ARG A 186 5.23 8.36 27.71
CA ARG A 186 4.73 9.71 27.96
C ARG A 186 4.29 10.36 26.67
N VAL A 187 3.31 11.25 26.80
CA VAL A 187 2.90 12.18 25.75
C VAL A 187 2.90 13.60 26.30
N GLU A 188 3.01 14.57 25.41
CA GLU A 188 2.81 15.98 25.72
C GLU A 188 1.41 16.39 25.27
N ILE A 189 0.62 16.93 26.19
CA ILE A 189 -0.76 17.38 25.95
C ILE A 189 -0.79 18.89 26.03
N SER A 190 -1.28 19.55 24.98
CA SER A 190 -1.47 20.99 24.90
C SER A 190 -2.95 21.34 24.87
N ILE A 191 -3.39 22.30 25.69
CA ILE A 191 -4.77 22.79 25.77
C ILE A 191 -4.76 24.31 25.75
N GLU A 192 -5.59 24.92 24.90
CA GLU A 192 -5.85 26.37 24.94
C GLU A 192 -7.31 26.67 25.27
N LYS A 193 -7.50 27.61 26.19
CA LYS A 193 -8.81 28.16 26.55
C LYS A 193 -8.92 29.64 26.22
N ASP A 194 -10.07 30.05 25.71
CA ASP A 194 -10.37 31.47 25.58
C ASP A 194 -10.62 32.12 26.95
N SER A 195 -10.79 33.45 26.97
CA SER A 195 -11.05 34.20 28.20
C SER A 195 -12.38 33.85 28.89
N ALA A 196 -13.29 33.18 28.19
CA ALA A 196 -14.54 32.65 28.76
C ALA A 196 -14.38 31.21 29.30
N GLY A 197 -13.19 30.61 29.18
CA GLY A 197 -12.87 29.27 29.66
C GLY A 197 -13.21 28.16 28.66
N LYS A 198 -13.58 28.52 27.43
CA LYS A 198 -13.96 27.59 26.36
C LYS A 198 -12.70 27.07 25.68
N ILE A 199 -12.63 25.75 25.53
CA ILE A 199 -11.49 25.07 24.91
C ILE A 199 -11.63 25.20 23.40
N PHE A 200 -10.59 25.71 22.73
CA PHE A 200 -10.59 25.89 21.27
C PHE A 200 -9.38 25.25 20.58
N SER A 201 -8.41 24.74 21.33
CA SER A 201 -7.24 24.03 20.84
C SER A 201 -6.90 22.85 21.76
N ILE A 202 -6.64 21.68 21.17
CA ILE A 202 -6.10 20.49 21.84
C ILE A 202 -5.00 19.91 20.97
N GLY A 203 -3.87 19.57 21.57
CA GLY A 203 -2.76 18.87 20.94
C GLY A 203 -2.30 17.68 21.77
N THR A 204 -1.89 16.62 21.10
CA THR A 204 -1.12 15.51 21.66
C THR A 204 0.11 15.33 20.81
N SER A 205 1.27 15.28 21.44
CA SER A 205 2.55 15.04 20.76
C SER A 205 3.29 13.87 21.43
N THR A 206 3.83 13.00 20.60
CA THR A 206 4.61 11.84 21.00
C THR A 206 5.95 12.30 21.57
N ILE A 207 6.33 11.79 22.74
CA ILE A 207 7.69 11.96 23.27
C ILE A 207 8.47 10.70 22.90
N LYS A 208 9.48 10.84 22.03
CA LYS A 208 10.26 9.69 21.51
C LYS A 208 10.80 8.79 22.62
N ASP A 209 11.42 9.40 23.64
CA ASP A 209 11.96 8.68 24.80
C ASP A 209 10.84 7.97 25.58
N GLY A 210 10.87 6.63 25.55
CA GLY A 210 9.86 5.77 26.15
C GLY A 210 8.60 5.57 25.30
N SER A 211 8.55 6.07 24.07
CA SER A 211 7.43 5.85 23.13
C SER A 211 7.24 4.37 22.81
N VAL A 212 5.99 4.04 22.46
CA VAL A 212 5.59 2.70 22.00
C VAL A 212 4.97 2.83 20.62
N ASP A 213 5.51 2.06 19.69
CA ASP A 213 5.00 1.90 18.33
C ASP A 213 3.99 0.76 18.29
N LEU A 214 2.83 1.04 17.72
CA LEU A 214 1.75 0.08 17.52
C LEU A 214 1.61 -0.19 16.02
N LYS A 215 1.84 -1.44 15.64
CA LYS A 215 1.65 -1.93 14.28
C LYS A 215 0.70 -3.11 14.25
N ALA A 216 -0.08 -3.18 13.19
CA ALA A 216 -0.83 -4.37 12.82
C ALA A 216 -0.51 -4.75 11.39
N GLU A 217 -0.36 -6.04 11.15
CA GLU A 217 -0.30 -6.62 9.81
C GLU A 217 -1.53 -7.50 9.67
N GLY A 218 -2.30 -7.29 8.60
CA GLY A 218 -3.57 -7.98 8.40
C GLY A 218 -3.84 -8.31 6.95
N VAL A 219 -4.65 -9.36 6.75
CA VAL A 219 -5.12 -9.78 5.44
C VAL A 219 -6.58 -10.21 5.52
N VAL A 220 -7.35 -9.80 4.51
CA VAL A 220 -8.77 -10.08 4.38
C VAL A 220 -9.00 -11.20 3.36
N THR A 221 -9.67 -12.26 3.78
CA THR A 221 -10.29 -13.24 2.89
C THR A 221 -11.71 -12.83 2.55
N ASP A 222 -12.46 -13.67 1.84
CA ASP A 222 -13.82 -13.33 1.44
C ASP A 222 -14.79 -13.26 2.64
N ASP A 223 -14.44 -13.88 3.77
CA ASP A 223 -15.29 -14.09 4.95
C ASP A 223 -14.58 -13.82 6.29
N SER A 224 -13.29 -13.45 6.29
CA SER A 224 -12.53 -13.28 7.52
C SER A 224 -11.34 -12.33 7.38
N CYS A 225 -10.81 -11.91 8.53
CA CYS A 225 -9.58 -11.15 8.66
C CYS A 225 -8.60 -11.94 9.55
N PHE A 226 -7.41 -12.18 9.02
CA PHE A 226 -6.28 -12.71 9.78
C PHE A 226 -5.32 -11.57 10.06
N PHE A 227 -4.87 -11.42 11.31
CA PHE A 227 -3.98 -10.33 11.65
C PHE A 227 -3.03 -10.67 12.79
N THR A 228 -1.93 -9.93 12.87
CA THR A 228 -1.02 -9.92 14.03
C THR A 228 -0.88 -8.49 14.53
N LEU A 229 -0.49 -8.37 15.81
CA LEU A 229 -0.25 -7.09 16.47
C LEU A 229 1.20 -7.00 16.89
N SER A 230 1.76 -5.81 16.96
CA SER A 230 3.10 -5.58 17.48
C SER A 230 3.14 -4.26 18.23
N PHE A 231 3.35 -4.35 19.54
CA PHE A 231 3.56 -3.20 20.43
C PHE A 231 5.02 -3.21 20.84
N ARG A 232 5.81 -2.30 20.28
CA ARG A 232 7.25 -2.26 20.51
C ARG A 232 7.69 -0.93 21.07
N THR A 233 8.61 -0.95 22.02
CA THR A 233 9.32 0.25 22.46
C THR A 233 10.21 0.80 21.33
N GLU A 234 10.71 2.03 21.49
CA GLU A 234 11.62 2.67 20.51
C GLU A 234 12.84 1.79 20.14
N ASP A 235 13.38 1.01 21.08
CA ASP A 235 14.48 0.07 20.86
C ASP A 235 14.05 -1.27 20.22
N GLY A 236 12.79 -1.38 19.79
CA GLY A 236 12.24 -2.53 19.09
C GLY A 236 11.80 -3.68 19.98
N LYS A 237 11.83 -3.55 21.30
CA LYS A 237 11.43 -4.63 22.21
C LYS A 237 9.91 -4.78 22.27
N LEU A 238 9.41 -5.99 22.01
CA LEU A 238 8.00 -6.32 22.16
C LEU A 238 7.56 -6.17 23.62
N LEU A 239 6.42 -5.51 23.84
CA LEU A 239 5.78 -5.43 25.15
C LEU A 239 5.23 -6.77 25.61
N ASP A 240 4.87 -6.85 26.88
CA ASP A 240 4.31 -8.05 27.47
C ASP A 240 2.94 -8.41 26.84
N THR A 241 2.88 -9.58 26.23
CA THR A 241 1.68 -10.14 25.59
C THR A 241 1.07 -11.30 26.38
N SER A 242 1.57 -11.57 27.59
CA SER A 242 1.11 -12.68 28.45
C SER A 242 -0.35 -12.54 28.90
N HIS A 243 -0.89 -11.33 28.85
CA HIS A 243 -2.28 -11.01 29.17
C HIS A 243 -3.25 -11.18 28.00
N ILE A 244 -2.74 -11.46 26.78
CA ILE A 244 -3.57 -11.76 25.60
C ILE A 244 -3.94 -13.25 25.62
N PRO A 245 -5.23 -13.62 25.47
CA PRO A 245 -5.62 -15.03 25.39
C PRO A 245 -4.88 -15.76 24.26
N GLY A 246 -4.17 -16.84 24.60
CA GLY A 246 -3.32 -17.60 23.67
C GLY A 246 -1.89 -17.05 23.49
N GLY A 247 -1.64 -15.81 23.91
CA GLY A 247 -0.37 -15.10 23.74
C GLY A 247 -0.18 -14.57 22.32
N TYR A 248 1.07 -14.23 21.98
CA TYR A 248 1.46 -13.65 20.68
C TYR A 248 1.26 -14.61 19.50
N GLY A 249 0.63 -14.13 18.43
CA GLY A 249 0.32 -14.95 17.26
C GLY A 249 -0.47 -14.24 16.17
N ILE A 250 -0.98 -15.04 15.23
CA ILE A 250 -2.02 -14.64 14.29
C ILE A 250 -3.37 -14.87 14.95
N TYR A 251 -4.20 -13.83 14.90
CA TYR A 251 -5.58 -13.82 15.37
C TYR A 251 -6.51 -13.88 14.17
N TYR A 252 -7.66 -14.52 14.38
CA TYR A 252 -8.73 -14.64 13.43
C TYR A 252 -9.91 -13.81 13.89
N PHE A 253 -10.49 -13.08 12.94
CA PHE A 253 -11.73 -12.34 13.12
C PHE A 253 -12.67 -12.65 11.94
N PRO A 254 -13.82 -13.30 12.18
CA PRO A 254 -14.77 -13.53 11.10
C PRO A 254 -15.41 -12.20 10.67
N LEU A 255 -15.59 -12.04 9.37
CA LEU A 255 -16.34 -10.92 8.80
C LEU A 255 -17.78 -11.39 8.59
N HIS A 256 -18.63 -11.19 9.60
CA HIS A 256 -20.05 -11.47 9.52
C HIS A 256 -20.85 -10.16 9.48
N ASN A 257 -21.91 -10.16 8.66
CA ASN A 257 -22.96 -9.15 8.73
C ASN A 257 -23.92 -9.55 9.86
N GLU A 258 -24.40 -8.59 10.64
CA GLU A 258 -25.53 -8.83 11.53
C GLU A 258 -26.77 -9.18 10.69
N ASP A 259 -27.55 -10.19 11.10
CA ASP A 259 -28.81 -10.59 10.43
C ASP A 259 -29.75 -9.38 10.27
N GLY A 260 -29.80 -8.82 9.05
CA GLY A 260 -30.65 -7.68 8.70
C GLY A 260 -29.99 -6.30 8.77
N ASN A 261 -28.68 -6.20 9.05
CA ASN A 261 -27.93 -4.94 8.97
C ASN A 261 -26.53 -5.13 8.36
N ASP A 262 -26.41 -4.88 7.06
CA ASP A 262 -25.23 -5.15 6.20
C ASP A 262 -24.01 -4.22 6.47
N GLY A 263 -23.86 -3.65 7.66
CA GLY A 263 -22.85 -2.62 7.93
C GLY A 263 -22.25 -2.60 9.34
N ILE A 264 -22.44 -3.65 10.16
CA ILE A 264 -21.85 -3.76 11.49
C ILE A 264 -21.06 -5.05 11.62
N LEU A 265 -19.76 -4.94 11.88
CA LEU A 265 -18.90 -6.07 12.23
C LEU A 265 -19.12 -6.42 13.70
N THR A 266 -19.58 -7.63 13.98
CA THR A 266 -19.73 -8.17 15.34
C THR A 266 -18.61 -9.15 15.64
N ALA A 267 -18.13 -9.14 16.89
CA ALA A 267 -17.15 -10.09 17.38
C ALA A 267 -17.81 -11.02 18.41
N ASP A 268 -17.87 -12.31 18.13
CA ASP A 268 -18.12 -13.34 19.13
C ASP A 268 -17.04 -14.45 19.10
N GLU A 269 -16.17 -14.43 18.07
CA GLU A 269 -15.19 -15.50 17.80
C GLU A 269 -13.74 -15.01 17.65
N LEU A 270 -13.41 -13.82 18.17
CA LEU A 270 -12.01 -13.36 18.21
C LEU A 270 -11.14 -14.39 18.95
N GLN A 271 -10.18 -14.97 18.24
CA GLN A 271 -9.34 -16.03 18.79
C GLN A 271 -7.94 -16.04 18.18
N MET A 272 -6.95 -16.49 18.94
CA MET A 272 -5.63 -16.81 18.42
C MET A 272 -5.68 -18.15 17.69
N VAL A 273 -5.29 -18.15 16.43
CA VAL A 273 -5.34 -19.32 15.54
C VAL A 273 -3.98 -19.89 15.17
N PHE A 274 -2.91 -19.09 15.32
CA PHE A 274 -1.54 -19.55 15.07
C PHE A 274 -0.56 -18.89 16.03
N ARG A 275 0.14 -19.69 16.85
CA ARG A 275 1.09 -19.17 17.84
C ARG A 275 2.41 -18.77 17.18
N ILE A 276 2.95 -17.62 17.57
CA ILE A 276 4.28 -17.16 17.19
C ILE A 276 5.17 -17.06 18.43
N ASP A 277 6.39 -17.58 18.35
CA ASP A 277 7.38 -17.44 19.42
C ASP A 277 8.05 -16.06 19.33
N SER A 278 7.51 -15.10 20.09
CA SER A 278 7.96 -13.71 20.10
C SER A 278 9.39 -13.51 20.60
N GLU A 279 9.98 -14.49 21.30
CA GLU A 279 11.39 -14.43 21.72
C GLU A 279 12.35 -14.73 20.57
N ARG A 280 11.85 -15.36 19.49
CA ARG A 280 12.66 -15.86 18.38
C ARG A 280 12.31 -15.22 17.04
N ALA A 281 11.09 -14.70 16.91
CA ALA A 281 10.55 -14.20 15.66
C ALA A 281 9.92 -12.81 15.82
N GLU A 282 10.34 -11.90 14.93
CA GLU A 282 9.70 -10.61 14.71
C GLU A 282 8.89 -10.67 13.42
N VAL A 283 7.59 -10.38 13.48
CA VAL A 283 6.75 -10.35 12.28
C VAL A 283 6.99 -9.07 11.50
N VAL A 284 7.18 -9.20 10.18
CA VAL A 284 7.39 -8.07 9.26
C VAL A 284 6.42 -8.05 8.08
N SER A 285 5.68 -9.14 7.85
CA SER A 285 4.59 -9.15 6.86
C SER A 285 3.65 -10.33 7.09
N LEU A 286 2.36 -10.12 6.83
CA LEU A 286 1.34 -11.17 6.75
C LEU A 286 0.45 -10.90 5.54
N GLN A 287 0.42 -11.84 4.58
CA GLN A 287 -0.42 -11.75 3.39
C GLN A 287 -1.00 -13.13 3.04
N THR A 288 -1.78 -13.23 1.97
CA THR A 288 -2.25 -14.50 1.40
C THR A 288 -1.53 -14.80 0.09
N ASN A 289 -1.51 -16.06 -0.35
CA ASN A 289 -1.20 -16.34 -1.75
C ASN A 289 -2.32 -15.85 -2.68
N ALA A 290 -2.07 -15.84 -4.00
CA ALA A 290 -3.05 -15.36 -4.98
C ALA A 290 -4.42 -16.06 -4.89
N GLN A 291 -4.44 -17.36 -4.56
CA GLN A 291 -5.67 -18.14 -4.39
C GLN A 291 -6.32 -18.02 -3.00
N LYS A 292 -5.77 -17.19 -2.10
CA LYS A 292 -6.27 -16.91 -0.75
C LYS A 292 -6.46 -18.11 0.18
N ASN A 293 -5.90 -19.27 -0.15
CA ASN A 293 -6.03 -20.49 0.65
C ASN A 293 -4.82 -20.75 1.57
N ARG A 294 -3.78 -19.92 1.47
CA ARG A 294 -2.59 -19.99 2.32
C ARG A 294 -2.24 -18.61 2.86
N LEU A 295 -1.87 -18.54 4.14
CA LEU A 295 -1.24 -17.36 4.72
C LEU A 295 0.28 -17.45 4.52
N LEU A 296 0.87 -16.31 4.15
CA LEU A 296 2.29 -16.10 3.94
C LEU A 296 2.78 -15.17 5.05
N LEU A 297 3.36 -15.76 6.10
CA LEU A 297 3.91 -15.03 7.25
C LEU A 297 5.42 -14.86 7.06
N VAL A 298 5.89 -13.62 7.00
CA VAL A 298 7.32 -13.30 6.97
C VAL A 298 7.77 -12.82 8.34
N THR A 299 8.80 -13.47 8.89
CA THR A 299 9.42 -13.13 10.16
C THR A 299 10.92 -12.89 10.02
N ILE A 300 11.50 -12.07 10.89
CA ILE A 300 12.95 -12.04 11.12
C ILE A 300 13.26 -13.00 12.27
N GLU A 301 14.10 -14.01 11.99
CA GLU A 301 14.54 -15.01 12.96
C GLU A 301 16.04 -15.25 12.83
N ASN A 302 16.81 -15.12 13.91
CA ASN A 302 18.25 -15.37 13.94
C ASN A 302 19.05 -14.68 12.80
N GLY A 303 18.67 -13.45 12.44
CA GLY A 303 19.35 -12.68 11.38
C GLY A 303 18.98 -13.11 9.96
N ALA A 304 17.83 -13.76 9.76
CA ALA A 304 17.31 -14.08 8.44
C ALA A 304 15.81 -13.80 8.35
N TYR A 305 15.35 -13.42 7.17
CA TYR A 305 13.94 -13.42 6.80
C TYR A 305 13.51 -14.86 6.56
N MET A 306 12.45 -15.28 7.23
CA MET A 306 11.85 -16.60 7.14
C MET A 306 10.43 -16.45 6.60
N LEU A 307 10.07 -17.26 5.60
CA LEU A 307 8.69 -17.41 5.16
C LEU A 307 8.09 -18.65 5.83
N THR A 308 6.96 -18.48 6.49
CA THR A 308 6.11 -19.57 7.00
C THR A 308 4.84 -19.60 6.19
N VAL A 309 4.59 -20.71 5.50
CA VAL A 309 3.36 -20.96 4.74
C VAL A 309 2.40 -21.72 5.64
N ILE A 310 1.21 -21.17 5.84
CA ILE A 310 0.20 -21.69 6.75
C ILE A 310 -1.07 -21.96 5.94
N ASP A 311 -1.67 -23.12 6.14
CA ASP A 311 -2.98 -23.45 5.57
C ASP A 311 -4.06 -22.55 6.19
N ALA A 312 -4.79 -21.78 5.39
CA ALA A 312 -5.71 -20.77 5.92
C ALA A 312 -6.98 -21.38 6.58
N GLU A 313 -7.32 -22.63 6.26
CA GLU A 313 -8.48 -23.31 6.83
C GLU A 313 -8.12 -24.04 8.14
N THR A 314 -7.06 -24.84 8.11
CA THR A 314 -6.66 -25.68 9.25
C THR A 314 -5.69 -25.01 10.20
N MET A 315 -5.13 -23.86 9.79
CA MET A 315 -4.13 -23.07 10.53
C MET A 315 -2.88 -23.88 10.89
N LYS A 316 -2.56 -24.89 10.06
CA LYS A 316 -1.35 -25.70 10.20
C LYS A 316 -0.22 -25.10 9.38
N GLN A 317 0.97 -25.08 9.97
CA GLN A 317 2.20 -24.79 9.23
C GLN A 317 2.39 -25.88 8.15
N LEU A 318 2.36 -25.47 6.88
CA LEU A 318 2.65 -26.31 5.73
C LEU A 318 4.16 -26.33 5.44
N GLN A 319 4.79 -25.16 5.53
CA GLN A 319 6.19 -24.98 5.19
C GLN A 319 6.82 -23.87 6.02
N LYS A 320 8.13 -23.99 6.26
CA LYS A 320 8.97 -22.88 6.74
C LYS A 320 10.32 -22.93 6.04
N LEU A 321 10.75 -21.82 5.46
CA LEU A 321 12.04 -21.71 4.75
C LEU A 321 12.68 -20.33 4.92
N GLU A 322 14.00 -20.29 4.83
CA GLU A 322 14.76 -19.04 4.78
C GLU A 322 14.64 -18.44 3.37
N ILE A 323 14.34 -17.13 3.28
CA ILE A 323 14.20 -16.42 1.99
C ILE A 323 15.37 -15.50 1.71
N LEU A 324 15.86 -14.77 2.72
CA LEU A 324 16.96 -13.81 2.61
C LEU A 324 17.69 -13.66 3.95
N LYS A 325 18.97 -13.29 3.94
CA LYS A 325 19.67 -12.84 5.16
C LYS A 325 19.24 -11.43 5.54
N ALA A 326 18.95 -11.21 6.82
CA ALA A 326 18.73 -9.88 7.36
C ALA A 326 20.06 -9.16 7.50
N VAL A 327 20.08 -7.88 7.11
CA VAL A 327 21.25 -7.01 7.19
C VAL A 327 20.83 -5.80 8.03
N GLU A 328 21.74 -5.31 8.87
CA GLU A 328 21.50 -4.16 9.72
C GLU A 328 21.11 -2.93 8.86
N GLY A 329 20.03 -2.25 9.24
CA GLY A 329 19.48 -1.11 8.50
C GLY A 329 18.55 -1.46 7.34
N SER A 330 18.49 -2.72 6.91
CA SER A 330 17.55 -3.18 5.89
C SER A 330 16.21 -3.53 6.51
N VAL A 331 15.11 -3.09 5.90
CA VAL A 331 13.74 -3.41 6.32
C VAL A 331 13.00 -4.18 5.23
N PHE A 332 12.15 -5.11 5.65
CA PHE A 332 11.21 -5.77 4.76
C PHE A 332 10.30 -4.72 4.13
N ARG A 333 10.13 -4.80 2.81
CA ARG A 333 9.50 -3.73 2.07
C ARG A 333 8.23 -4.17 1.36
N ASN A 334 8.28 -5.29 0.67
CA ASN A 334 7.10 -5.83 0.02
C ASN A 334 7.19 -7.34 -0.18
N LEU A 335 6.03 -7.97 -0.34
CA LEU A 335 5.88 -9.33 -0.81
C LEU A 335 5.03 -9.28 -2.08
N TYR A 336 5.67 -9.31 -3.26
CA TYR A 336 4.94 -9.35 -4.52
C TYR A 336 4.40 -10.77 -4.73
N ILE A 337 3.11 -10.91 -5.00
CA ILE A 337 2.43 -12.21 -5.12
C ILE A 337 1.82 -12.34 -6.50
N TYR A 338 2.24 -13.39 -7.21
CA TYR A 338 1.70 -13.84 -8.48
C TYR A 338 1.10 -15.24 -8.30
N ASP A 339 0.40 -15.75 -9.32
CA ASP A 339 -0.29 -17.04 -9.23
C ASP A 339 0.67 -18.22 -9.02
N ASP A 340 1.87 -18.11 -9.59
CA ASP A 340 2.86 -19.18 -9.72
C ASP A 340 4.24 -18.82 -9.15
N PHE A 341 4.44 -17.59 -8.66
CA PHE A 341 5.64 -17.19 -7.93
C PHE A 341 5.38 -16.04 -6.95
N ILE A 342 6.33 -15.80 -6.04
CA ILE A 342 6.33 -14.67 -5.12
C ILE A 342 7.73 -14.05 -5.07
N VAL A 343 7.79 -12.73 -4.83
CA VAL A 343 9.04 -11.97 -4.75
C VAL A 343 9.05 -11.14 -3.46
N PRO A 344 9.59 -11.67 -2.34
CA PRO A 344 9.92 -10.86 -1.18
C PRO A 344 11.08 -9.90 -1.49
N ALA A 345 10.91 -8.64 -1.11
CA ALA A 345 11.89 -7.58 -1.34
C ALA A 345 12.13 -6.74 -0.07
N VAL A 346 13.37 -6.28 0.07
CA VAL A 346 13.80 -5.37 1.14
C VAL A 346 14.16 -3.99 0.57
N ASN A 347 14.19 -2.97 1.44
CA ASN A 347 14.41 -1.57 1.02
C ASN A 347 15.79 -1.28 0.42
N ASP A 348 16.79 -2.15 0.63
CA ASP A 348 18.12 -2.01 0.06
C ASP A 348 18.22 -2.50 -1.41
N GLY A 349 17.11 -3.00 -1.97
CA GLY A 349 17.01 -3.47 -3.34
C GLY A 349 17.13 -4.99 -3.50
N ARG A 350 17.59 -5.72 -2.46
CA ARG A 350 17.64 -7.19 -2.53
C ARG A 350 16.24 -7.80 -2.58
N PHE A 351 16.14 -8.87 -3.36
CA PHE A 351 14.95 -9.71 -3.41
C PHE A 351 15.32 -11.19 -3.55
N ALA A 352 14.35 -12.06 -3.25
CA ALA A 352 14.40 -13.47 -3.62
C ALA A 352 13.23 -13.77 -4.55
N LEU A 353 13.43 -14.64 -5.53
CA LEU A 353 12.35 -15.22 -6.33
C LEU A 353 12.02 -16.60 -5.76
N LEU A 354 10.76 -16.82 -5.41
CA LEU A 354 10.27 -18.12 -4.96
C LEU A 354 9.16 -18.60 -5.89
N ALA A 355 9.25 -19.86 -6.31
CA ALA A 355 8.20 -20.51 -7.09
C ALA A 355 7.90 -21.90 -6.50
N PRO A 356 6.68 -22.45 -6.66
CA PRO A 356 6.36 -23.79 -6.23
C PRO A 356 7.29 -24.83 -6.88
N ASP A 357 7.64 -25.84 -6.12
CA ASP A 357 8.21 -27.09 -6.61
C ASP A 357 7.08 -27.99 -7.16
N GLY A 358 7.45 -29.15 -7.72
CA GLY A 358 6.47 -30.13 -8.20
C GLY A 358 5.54 -30.72 -7.13
N SER A 359 5.74 -30.38 -5.84
CA SER A 359 4.89 -30.77 -4.71
C SER A 359 4.00 -29.62 -4.19
N GLY A 360 4.13 -28.42 -4.74
CA GLY A 360 3.37 -27.23 -4.32
C GLY A 360 3.96 -26.49 -3.12
N ASN A 361 5.21 -26.79 -2.73
CA ASN A 361 5.96 -26.03 -1.72
C ASN A 361 6.83 -24.97 -2.41
N TYR A 362 7.02 -23.81 -1.82
CA TYR A 362 7.91 -22.80 -2.42
C TYR A 362 9.39 -23.21 -2.29
N GLU A 363 10.19 -22.96 -3.31
CA GLU A 363 11.65 -22.98 -3.19
C GLU A 363 12.24 -21.68 -3.72
N VAL A 364 13.33 -21.23 -3.11
CA VAL A 364 14.09 -20.06 -3.60
C VAL A 364 14.77 -20.45 -4.89
N ARG A 365 14.33 -19.85 -6.01
CA ARG A 365 14.91 -20.06 -7.34
C ARG A 365 16.24 -19.32 -7.46
N PHE A 366 16.26 -18.04 -7.08
CA PHE A 366 17.48 -17.24 -6.95
C PHE A 366 17.24 -15.98 -6.12
N THR A 367 18.34 -15.25 -5.83
CA THR A 367 18.33 -13.94 -5.18
C THR A 367 19.10 -12.95 -6.02
N ALA A 368 18.63 -11.71 -6.13
CA ALA A 368 19.29 -10.65 -6.88
C ALA A 368 18.99 -9.27 -6.26
N GLN A 369 19.44 -8.19 -6.91
CA GLN A 369 19.23 -6.81 -6.47
C GLN A 369 18.60 -5.95 -7.57
N PHE A 370 17.49 -5.29 -7.27
CA PHE A 370 16.77 -4.43 -8.22
C PHE A 370 17.59 -3.23 -8.72
N ASN A 371 18.60 -2.83 -7.96
CA ASN A 371 19.42 -1.64 -8.16
C ASN A 371 20.86 -1.98 -8.57
N GLU A 372 21.07 -3.15 -9.19
CA GLU A 372 22.39 -3.52 -9.75
C GLU A 372 22.88 -2.56 -10.83
N TYR A 373 21.94 -1.93 -11.55
CA TYR A 373 22.23 -0.86 -12.51
C TYR A 373 21.85 0.50 -11.91
N GLU A 374 22.81 1.43 -11.88
CA GLU A 374 22.70 2.70 -11.15
C GLU A 374 21.49 3.55 -11.57
N GLU A 375 21.14 3.56 -12.87
CA GLU A 375 20.02 4.36 -13.38
C GLU A 375 18.65 3.82 -12.94
N LEU A 376 18.56 2.55 -12.52
CA LEU A 376 17.32 2.01 -11.96
C LEU A 376 17.02 2.58 -10.57
N GLY A 377 18.05 2.99 -9.81
CA GLY A 377 17.91 3.62 -8.50
C GLY A 377 16.88 2.92 -7.59
N TYR A 378 15.74 3.58 -7.38
CA TYR A 378 14.61 3.07 -6.58
C TYR A 378 13.33 2.88 -7.41
N ILE A 379 13.43 2.69 -8.72
CA ILE A 379 12.27 2.61 -9.61
C ILE A 379 11.42 1.38 -9.30
N PHE A 380 12.05 0.21 -9.16
CA PHE A 380 11.37 -1.03 -8.76
C PHE A 380 10.97 -1.08 -7.28
N SER A 381 11.06 0.06 -6.60
CA SER A 381 10.56 0.16 -5.26
C SER A 381 9.02 0.22 -5.27
N ASN A 382 8.37 0.91 -6.21
CA ASN A 382 6.92 1.10 -6.08
C ASN A 382 6.11 -0.02 -6.74
N GLU A 383 5.23 0.39 -7.64
CA GLU A 383 4.41 -0.51 -8.42
C GLU A 383 5.24 -1.10 -9.55
N VAL A 384 5.32 -2.42 -9.55
CA VAL A 384 6.09 -3.21 -10.49
C VAL A 384 5.17 -4.23 -11.12
N SER A 385 5.44 -4.54 -12.37
CA SER A 385 4.91 -5.70 -13.06
C SER A 385 6.03 -6.70 -13.24
N MET A 386 5.76 -7.97 -13.00
CA MET A 386 6.74 -9.03 -13.12
C MET A 386 6.12 -10.24 -13.79
N ASP A 387 6.97 -11.00 -14.49
CA ASP A 387 6.60 -12.30 -15.00
C ASP A 387 7.83 -13.24 -15.00
N TYR A 388 7.60 -14.53 -14.81
CA TYR A 388 8.64 -15.53 -14.62
C TYR A 388 8.46 -16.72 -15.56
N ASN A 389 9.41 -16.93 -16.47
CA ASN A 389 9.34 -18.00 -17.46
C ASN A 389 9.83 -19.38 -16.94
N GLY A 390 10.17 -19.49 -15.65
CA GLY A 390 10.79 -20.68 -15.06
C GLY A 390 12.32 -20.65 -14.97
N GLU A 391 12.98 -19.69 -15.62
CA GLU A 391 14.43 -19.48 -15.54
C GLU A 391 14.80 -18.03 -15.21
N GLU A 392 14.07 -17.07 -15.80
CA GLU A 392 14.34 -15.64 -15.78
C GLU A 392 13.10 -14.85 -15.34
N LEU A 393 13.35 -13.81 -14.52
CA LEU A 393 12.33 -12.88 -14.03
C LEU A 393 12.40 -11.59 -14.84
N ALA A 394 11.32 -11.26 -15.54
CA ALA A 394 11.09 -9.95 -16.10
C ALA A 394 10.51 -9.03 -15.01
N VAL A 395 11.03 -7.82 -14.89
CA VAL A 395 10.58 -6.80 -13.93
C VAL A 395 10.45 -5.48 -14.65
N SER A 396 9.30 -4.84 -14.55
CA SER A 396 9.00 -3.60 -15.24
C SER A 396 8.28 -2.60 -14.35
N ALA A 397 8.61 -1.32 -14.52
CA ALA A 397 7.97 -0.23 -13.80
C ALA A 397 8.08 1.07 -14.58
N PHE A 398 7.11 1.96 -14.38
CA PHE A 398 7.17 3.30 -14.96
C PHE A 398 8.36 4.10 -14.43
N GLN A 399 8.84 5.05 -15.23
CA GLN A 399 9.96 5.95 -14.91
C GLN A 399 9.59 7.05 -13.92
N ASP A 400 8.71 6.73 -12.97
CA ASP A 400 8.30 7.61 -11.91
C ASP A 400 9.29 7.51 -10.74
N GLY A 401 9.67 8.65 -10.18
CA GLY A 401 10.52 8.70 -9.00
C GLY A 401 9.80 8.21 -7.73
N TRP A 402 10.58 8.02 -6.66
CA TRP A 402 10.06 7.71 -5.32
C TRP A 402 8.94 8.70 -4.92
N ASN A 403 7.75 8.21 -4.55
CA ASN A 403 6.57 9.00 -4.17
C ASN A 403 6.00 9.92 -5.27
N ALA A 404 6.34 9.72 -6.54
CA ALA A 404 5.71 10.45 -7.63
C ALA A 404 4.32 9.85 -7.94
N SER A 405 3.31 10.71 -8.09
CA SER A 405 2.05 10.30 -8.73
C SER A 405 2.35 9.83 -10.15
N ARG A 406 1.70 8.76 -10.63
CA ARG A 406 1.87 8.23 -12.00
C ARG A 406 1.80 9.35 -13.03
N LYS A 407 2.96 9.78 -13.55
CA LYS A 407 3.06 10.95 -14.44
C LYS A 407 3.57 10.58 -15.81
N ASN A 408 4.30 9.47 -15.91
CA ASN A 408 4.93 9.00 -17.12
C ASN A 408 4.40 7.62 -17.50
N ASN A 409 4.26 7.39 -18.80
CA ASN A 409 3.92 6.11 -19.42
C ASN A 409 5.19 5.39 -19.91
N SER A 410 6.33 6.09 -20.00
CA SER A 410 7.64 5.48 -20.21
C SER A 410 7.99 4.56 -19.05
N PHE A 411 8.67 3.46 -19.34
CA PHE A 411 8.98 2.41 -18.38
C PHE A 411 10.40 1.86 -18.56
N TYR A 412 10.88 1.14 -17.55
CA TYR A 412 12.07 0.30 -17.63
C TYR A 412 11.64 -1.16 -17.63
N LEU A 413 12.33 -2.01 -18.40
CA LEU A 413 12.25 -3.46 -18.32
C LEU A 413 13.63 -3.99 -17.92
N ALA A 414 13.69 -4.79 -16.87
CA ALA A 414 14.90 -5.47 -16.43
C ALA A 414 14.67 -6.98 -16.36
N ILE A 415 15.65 -7.76 -16.82
CA ILE A 415 15.63 -9.23 -16.73
C ILE A 415 16.68 -9.68 -15.73
N TYR A 416 16.29 -10.59 -14.85
CA TYR A 416 17.14 -11.20 -13.85
C TYR A 416 17.13 -12.71 -13.98
N ASP A 417 18.29 -13.32 -13.78
CA ASP A 417 18.42 -14.77 -13.65
C ASP A 417 19.19 -15.12 -12.36
N ARG A 418 19.57 -16.39 -12.23
CA ARG A 418 20.38 -16.87 -11.09
C ARG A 418 21.76 -16.22 -10.95
N THR A 419 22.25 -15.53 -11.98
CA THR A 419 23.54 -14.83 -12.00
C THR A 419 23.42 -13.35 -11.64
N GLY A 420 22.21 -12.81 -11.60
CA GLY A 420 21.92 -11.41 -11.29
C GLY A 420 21.18 -10.73 -12.45
N LEU A 421 21.42 -9.43 -12.62
CA LEU A 421 20.86 -8.64 -13.72
C LEU A 421 21.49 -9.05 -15.07
N THR A 422 20.65 -9.39 -16.06
CA THR A 422 21.08 -9.81 -17.41
C THR A 422 20.73 -8.80 -18.51
N TYR A 423 19.70 -7.98 -18.33
CA TYR A 423 19.27 -6.95 -19.29
C TYR A 423 18.58 -5.77 -18.60
N VAL A 424 18.78 -4.56 -19.13
CA VAL A 424 17.97 -3.37 -18.85
C VAL A 424 17.67 -2.62 -20.14
N GLY A 425 16.38 -2.40 -20.40
CA GLY A 425 15.86 -1.55 -21.47
C GLY A 425 15.10 -0.35 -20.92
N ASN A 426 15.28 0.79 -21.58
CA ASN A 426 14.54 2.03 -21.38
C ASN A 426 13.54 2.20 -22.53
N TYR A 427 12.26 2.41 -22.22
CA TYR A 427 11.18 2.48 -23.19
C TYR A 427 10.45 3.81 -23.06
N GLU A 428 10.76 4.76 -23.95
CA GLU A 428 10.19 6.10 -23.96
C GLU A 428 8.87 6.12 -24.73
N HIS A 429 7.76 6.39 -24.04
CA HIS A 429 6.43 6.38 -24.62
C HIS A 429 6.04 7.77 -25.16
N SER A 430 5.61 7.86 -26.42
CA SER A 430 5.36 9.17 -27.08
C SER A 430 4.20 9.99 -26.52
N LEU A 431 3.36 9.39 -25.68
CA LEU A 431 2.31 10.10 -24.93
C LEU A 431 2.86 10.84 -23.70
N ASP A 432 4.12 10.61 -23.33
CA ASP A 432 4.78 11.37 -22.28
C ASP A 432 5.03 12.79 -22.74
N LYS A 433 4.79 13.74 -21.84
CA LYS A 433 4.87 15.16 -22.17
C LYS A 433 6.21 15.73 -21.78
N SER A 434 6.75 16.55 -22.69
CA SER A 434 7.53 17.70 -22.25
C SER A 434 6.59 18.67 -21.52
N PHE A 435 6.99 19.19 -20.36
CA PHE A 435 6.21 20.11 -19.50
C PHE A 435 5.74 21.42 -20.19
N ALA A 436 6.01 21.63 -21.48
CA ALA A 436 5.75 22.86 -22.23
C ALA A 436 4.33 22.99 -22.81
N ASP A 437 3.55 21.90 -22.89
CA ASP A 437 2.27 21.90 -23.63
C ASP A 437 1.05 21.91 -22.69
N ASN A 438 0.23 22.97 -22.74
CA ASN A 438 -1.03 23.19 -22.00
C ASN A 438 -2.17 22.20 -22.33
N VAL A 439 -1.86 20.96 -22.69
CA VAL A 439 -2.81 19.85 -22.93
C VAL A 439 -2.94 19.07 -21.59
N PRO A 440 -4.08 18.42 -21.27
CA PRO A 440 -4.17 17.53 -20.10
C PRO A 440 -3.20 16.36 -20.22
N ALA A 441 -2.35 16.13 -19.20
CA ALA A 441 -1.35 15.06 -19.18
C ALA A 441 -1.99 13.69 -19.41
N CYS A 442 -1.36 12.88 -20.25
CA CYS A 442 -1.74 11.49 -20.48
C CYS A 442 -0.92 10.66 -19.51
N ILE A 443 -1.60 9.95 -18.62
CA ILE A 443 -0.97 9.23 -17.51
C ILE A 443 -1.49 7.79 -17.48
N PRO A 444 -0.75 6.87 -16.83
CA PRO A 444 -1.20 5.51 -16.70
C PRO A 444 -2.53 5.42 -15.96
N VAL A 445 -3.38 4.47 -16.36
CA VAL A 445 -4.67 4.21 -15.69
C VAL A 445 -4.47 3.76 -14.24
N ASN A 446 -5.51 3.80 -13.40
CA ASN A 446 -5.38 3.45 -11.98
C ASN A 446 -5.21 1.95 -11.71
N LYS A 447 -5.70 1.08 -12.61
CA LYS A 447 -5.71 -0.39 -12.43
C LYS A 447 -4.83 -1.06 -13.46
N ASP A 448 -3.94 -1.95 -13.00
CA ASP A 448 -2.94 -2.70 -13.78
C ASP A 448 -2.45 -1.92 -15.02
N PRO A 449 -1.86 -0.73 -14.81
CA PRO A 449 -1.47 0.15 -15.90
C PRO A 449 -0.35 -0.37 -16.79
N LEU A 450 0.44 -1.30 -16.27
CA LEU A 450 1.58 -1.93 -16.92
C LEU A 450 1.55 -3.41 -16.58
N ILE A 451 1.51 -4.25 -17.60
CA ILE A 451 1.61 -5.70 -17.46
C ILE A 451 2.74 -6.16 -18.37
N VAL A 452 3.72 -6.87 -17.83
CA VAL A 452 4.71 -7.58 -18.63
C VAL A 452 4.40 -9.06 -18.63
N THR A 453 4.57 -9.70 -19.77
CA THR A 453 4.40 -11.15 -19.92
C THR A 453 5.43 -11.72 -20.88
N TRP A 454 5.94 -12.90 -20.60
CA TRP A 454 6.67 -13.73 -21.55
C TRP A 454 5.69 -14.28 -22.60
N SER A 455 6.17 -14.46 -23.83
CA SER A 455 5.41 -15.20 -24.84
C SER A 455 5.36 -16.69 -24.46
N ASP A 456 4.16 -17.29 -24.49
CA ASP A 456 3.92 -18.73 -24.34
C ASP A 456 4.55 -19.58 -25.46
#